data_AF-A0A351A3L2-F1
#
_entry.id   AF-A0A351A3L2-F1
#
_cell.length_a   1.000
_cell.length_b   1.000
_cell.length_c   1.000
_cell.angle_alpha   90.00
_cell.angle_beta   90.00
_cell.angle_gamma   90.00
#
_symmetry.space_group_name_H-M   'P 1'
#
loop_
_entity.id
_entity.type
_entity.pdbx_description
1 polymer ?
#
loop_
_entity_poly.entity_id
_entity_poly.type
_entity_poly.pdbx_seq_one_letter_code
_entity_poly.pdbx_strand_id
1 'polypeptide(L)'
;QLADRRLACISLQRLLPGLDPLLALRTRMGVRASGHTMAKLIDPCRGRSVRVVAVTHPEYLERMDAFLRLDGGRSMLLRGTEGEIYANPRRCPEMKAYVDGETRLAVAGEEGGAPPLPGLPDLPGVTDNAALIRAMLAGDAPIPAPITAQVAALRALAH
;
A
#
# COMPACT_ATOMS: atom_id res chain seq x y z
N GLN A 1 -15.07 15.65 6.04
CA GLN A 1 -14.47 14.76 5.01
C GLN A 1 -14.62 13.30 5.38
N LEU A 2 -13.87 12.76 6.36
CA LEU A 2 -13.97 11.33 6.71
C LEU A 2 -15.35 10.96 7.26
N ALA A 3 -15.93 11.76 8.15
CA ALA A 3 -17.27 11.54 8.70
C ALA A 3 -18.36 11.54 7.61
N ASP A 4 -18.28 12.46 6.64
CA ASP A 4 -19.34 12.65 5.65
C ASP A 4 -19.16 11.73 4.43
N ARG A 5 -17.93 11.65 3.90
CA ARG A 5 -17.61 10.98 2.63
C ARG A 5 -17.02 9.58 2.80
N ARG A 6 -16.72 9.17 4.04
CA ARG A 6 -16.01 7.91 4.35
C ARG A 6 -14.65 7.76 3.65
N LEU A 7 -14.07 8.88 3.20
CA LEU A 7 -12.78 8.99 2.54
C LEU A 7 -12.13 10.32 2.91
N ALA A 8 -10.83 10.31 3.21
CA ALA A 8 -10.04 11.51 3.43
C ALA A 8 -8.62 11.30 2.89
N CYS A 9 -8.07 12.35 2.29
CA CYS A 9 -6.65 12.42 1.90
C CYS A 9 -6.04 13.61 2.62
N ILE A 10 -4.92 13.38 3.32
CA ILE A 10 -4.21 14.40 4.07
C ILE A 10 -2.74 14.41 3.65
N SER A 11 -2.14 15.60 3.51
CA SER A 11 -0.72 15.71 3.22
C SER A 11 0.12 15.33 4.43
N LEU A 12 1.33 14.82 4.18
CA LEU A 12 2.26 14.49 5.26
C LEU A 12 2.56 15.71 6.14
N GLN A 13 2.80 16.88 5.54
CA GLN A 13 3.02 18.13 6.28
C GLN A 13 1.90 18.45 7.29
N ARG A 14 0.64 18.19 6.95
CA ARG A 14 -0.48 18.41 7.89
C ARG A 14 -0.56 17.33 8.95
N LEU A 15 -0.22 16.09 8.61
CA LEU A 15 -0.33 14.94 9.51
C LEU A 15 0.83 14.86 10.50
N LEU A 16 2.06 15.06 10.02
CA LEU A 16 3.31 14.96 10.78
C LEU A 16 4.31 16.03 10.30
N PRO A 17 4.15 17.30 10.71
CA PRO A 17 4.92 18.43 10.16
C PRO A 17 6.43 18.30 10.34
N GLY A 18 6.89 17.58 11.38
CA GLY A 18 8.31 17.34 11.59
C GLY A 18 8.94 16.34 10.61
N LEU A 19 8.15 15.45 10.00
CA LEU A 19 8.66 14.45 9.06
C LEU A 19 8.79 15.00 7.63
N ASP A 20 7.93 15.94 7.25
CA ASP A 20 7.90 16.51 5.90
C ASP A 20 9.24 17.15 5.46
N PRO A 21 9.93 17.98 6.27
CA PRO A 21 11.25 18.50 5.94
C PRO A 21 12.31 17.40 5.75
N LEU A 22 12.20 16.27 6.48
CA LEU A 22 13.14 15.16 6.35
C LEU A 22 12.98 14.44 5.01
N LEU A 23 11.78 14.37 4.45
CA LEU A 23 11.55 13.84 3.10
C LEU A 23 12.02 14.82 2.04
N ALA A 24 11.80 16.12 2.26
CA ALA A 24 12.21 17.18 1.34
C ALA A 24 13.73 17.20 1.08
N LEU A 25 14.56 16.73 2.04
CA LEU A 25 16.01 16.59 1.86
C LEU A 25 16.41 15.71 0.68
N ARG A 26 15.53 14.81 0.20
CA ARG A 26 15.82 13.95 -0.96
C ARG A 26 16.24 14.74 -2.19
N THR A 27 15.63 15.90 -2.46
CA THR A 27 15.97 16.70 -3.65
C THR A 27 17.37 17.30 -3.58
N ARG A 28 17.90 17.48 -2.37
CA ARG A 28 19.25 17.99 -2.13
C ARG A 28 20.29 16.87 -2.05
N MET A 29 19.93 15.77 -1.39
CA MET A 29 20.85 14.65 -1.11
C MET A 29 20.87 13.59 -2.21
N GLY A 30 19.88 13.58 -3.11
CA GLY A 30 19.75 12.60 -4.20
C GLY A 30 19.30 11.19 -3.75
N VAL A 31 19.20 10.92 -2.45
CA VAL A 31 18.91 9.59 -1.90
C VAL A 31 17.73 9.59 -0.94
N ARG A 32 17.13 8.41 -0.74
CA ARG A 32 16.13 8.19 0.31
C ARG A 32 16.83 7.98 1.65
N ALA A 33 16.26 8.56 2.70
CA ALA A 33 16.69 8.39 4.10
C ALA A 33 15.58 7.70 4.93
N SER A 34 15.88 7.42 6.20
CA SER A 34 14.96 6.75 7.16
C SER A 34 13.56 7.35 7.20
N GLY A 35 13.42 8.67 7.01
CA GLY A 35 12.12 9.33 6.94
C GLY A 35 11.16 8.76 5.88
N HIS A 36 11.67 8.25 4.76
CA HIS A 36 10.85 7.62 3.72
C HIS A 36 10.26 6.29 4.17
N THR A 37 10.99 5.54 5.00
CA THR A 37 10.49 4.31 5.63
C THR A 37 9.48 4.66 6.72
N MET A 38 9.80 5.64 7.58
CA MET A 38 8.91 6.06 8.67
C MET A 38 7.56 6.58 8.15
N ALA A 39 7.55 7.30 7.03
CA ALA A 39 6.30 7.78 6.42
C ALA A 39 5.34 6.64 6.06
N LYS A 40 5.86 5.46 5.70
CA LYS A 40 5.07 4.26 5.41
C LYS A 40 4.52 3.56 6.65
N LEU A 41 5.00 3.94 7.84
CA LEU A 41 4.64 3.33 9.12
C LEU A 41 3.71 4.22 9.95
N ILE A 42 3.29 5.37 9.43
CA ILE A 42 2.37 6.26 10.14
C ILE A 42 1.00 5.58 10.27
N ASP A 43 0.44 5.67 11.48
CA ASP A 43 -0.94 5.28 11.78
C ASP A 43 -1.62 6.35 12.63
N PRO A 44 -2.49 7.16 12.03
CA PRO A 44 -3.17 8.22 12.75
C PRO A 44 -4.28 7.72 13.69
N CYS A 45 -4.68 6.46 13.58
CA CYS A 45 -5.88 5.92 14.23
C CYS A 45 -5.59 4.57 14.89
N ARG A 46 -4.46 4.44 15.60
CA ARG A 46 -4.04 3.18 16.26
C ARG A 46 -5.20 2.53 17.02
N GLY A 47 -5.40 1.24 16.80
CA GLY A 47 -6.50 0.45 17.36
C GLY A 47 -7.85 0.63 16.63
N ARG A 48 -7.96 1.52 15.65
CA ARG A 48 -9.16 1.74 14.81
C ARG A 48 -8.83 1.79 13.31
N SER A 49 -7.68 1.25 12.92
CA SER A 49 -7.16 1.28 11.56
C SER A 49 -6.55 -0.06 11.20
N VAL A 50 -6.46 -0.30 9.88
CA VAL A 50 -5.60 -1.33 9.31
C VAL A 50 -4.53 -0.59 8.50
N ARG A 51 -3.26 -0.70 8.91
CA ARG A 51 -2.14 -0.08 8.18
C ARG A 51 -1.71 -0.96 7.01
N VAL A 52 -1.55 -0.40 5.81
CA VAL A 52 -0.98 -1.12 4.67
C VAL A 52 0.46 -0.67 4.44
N VAL A 53 1.40 -1.60 4.54
CA VAL A 53 2.84 -1.34 4.45
C VAL A 53 3.38 -2.03 3.20
N ALA A 54 4.05 -1.26 2.34
CA ALA A 54 4.66 -1.78 1.12
C ALA A 54 6.17 -1.61 1.08
N VAL A 55 6.86 -2.71 0.83
CA VAL A 55 8.31 -2.77 0.66
C VAL A 55 8.68 -3.13 -0.78
N THR A 56 9.80 -2.63 -1.27
CA THR A 56 10.26 -2.92 -2.65
C THR A 56 11.29 -4.05 -2.69
N HIS A 57 12.18 -4.11 -1.70
CA HIS A 57 13.26 -5.09 -1.67
C HIS A 57 13.05 -6.15 -0.58
N PRO A 58 13.46 -7.41 -0.83
CA PRO A 58 13.26 -8.52 0.10
C PRO A 58 13.79 -8.28 1.50
N GLU A 59 14.95 -7.63 1.65
CA GLU A 59 15.59 -7.39 2.94
C GLU A 59 14.80 -6.44 3.85
N TYR A 60 13.94 -5.59 3.28
CA TYR A 60 13.02 -4.77 4.07
C TYR A 60 11.80 -5.56 4.52
N LEU A 61 11.45 -6.65 3.85
CA LEU A 61 10.28 -7.46 4.19
C LEU A 61 10.46 -8.13 5.55
N GLU A 62 11.64 -8.69 5.83
CA GLU A 62 11.97 -9.27 7.14
C GLU A 62 11.95 -8.23 8.26
N ARG A 63 12.53 -7.05 8.01
CA ARG A 63 12.54 -5.95 8.99
C ARG A 63 11.14 -5.42 9.27
N MET A 64 10.30 -5.29 8.24
CA MET A 64 8.91 -4.86 8.41
C MET A 64 8.08 -5.94 9.09
N ASP A 65 8.32 -7.22 8.80
CA ASP A 65 7.66 -8.33 9.52
C ASP A 65 7.96 -8.26 11.02
N ALA A 66 9.24 -8.16 11.40
CA ALA A 66 9.64 -8.02 12.80
C ALA A 66 9.01 -6.77 13.46
N PHE A 67 9.04 -5.63 12.77
CA PHE A 67 8.42 -4.40 13.28
C PHE A 67 6.92 -4.53 13.48
N LEU A 68 6.18 -5.06 12.50
CA LEU A 68 4.71 -5.14 12.57
C LEU A 68 4.24 -6.11 13.67
N ARG A 69 5.01 -7.17 13.93
CA ARG A 69 4.76 -8.06 15.08
C ARG A 69 4.94 -7.33 16.41
N LEU A 70 6.00 -6.54 16.54
CA LEU A 70 6.26 -5.75 17.75
C LEU A 70 5.28 -4.58 17.92
N ASP A 71 4.83 -3.95 16.82
CA ASP A 71 3.87 -2.84 16.83
C ASP A 71 2.51 -3.30 17.38
N GLY A 72 2.16 -4.58 17.17
CA GLY A 72 0.93 -5.18 17.69
C GLY A 72 -0.36 -4.68 17.05
N GLY A 73 -0.27 -3.74 16.11
CA GLY A 73 -1.43 -3.20 15.41
C GLY A 73 -1.98 -4.14 14.34
N ARG A 74 -3.16 -3.79 13.81
CA ARG A 74 -3.70 -4.45 12.62
C ARG A 74 -3.03 -3.89 11.38
N SER A 75 -2.39 -4.77 10.60
CA SER A 75 -1.69 -4.33 9.39
C SER A 75 -1.63 -5.39 8.29
N MET A 76 -1.29 -4.95 7.09
CA MET A 76 -0.99 -5.79 5.95
C MET A 76 0.38 -5.42 5.39
N LEU A 77 1.22 -6.43 5.15
CA LEU A 77 2.52 -6.29 4.48
C LEU A 77 2.45 -6.96 3.11
N LEU A 78 2.94 -6.26 2.10
CA LEU A 78 3.12 -6.79 0.75
C LEU A 78 4.36 -6.22 0.08
N ARG A 79 4.83 -6.92 -0.96
CA ARG A 79 5.76 -6.30 -1.91
C ARG A 79 4.99 -5.28 -2.76
N GLY A 80 5.36 -4.02 -2.64
CA GLY A 80 4.70 -2.92 -3.35
C GLY A 80 4.98 -2.89 -4.84
N THR A 81 4.10 -2.22 -5.58
CA THR A 81 4.25 -1.95 -7.01
C THR A 81 4.79 -0.54 -7.17
N GLU A 82 5.99 -0.38 -7.73
CA GLU A 82 6.64 0.94 -7.90
C GLU A 82 6.81 1.75 -6.60
N GLY A 83 6.78 1.07 -5.45
CA GLY A 83 6.85 1.68 -4.13
C GLY A 83 5.50 1.99 -3.49
N GLU A 84 4.40 1.80 -4.21
CA GLU A 84 3.02 2.01 -3.77
C GLU A 84 2.41 0.75 -3.12
N ILE A 85 1.33 0.95 -2.39
CA ILE A 85 0.69 -0.07 -1.54
C ILE A 85 -0.31 -0.98 -2.25
N TYR A 86 -0.58 -0.78 -3.54
CA TYR A 86 -1.54 -1.60 -4.26
C TYR A 86 -0.92 -2.92 -4.73
N ALA A 87 -1.70 -4.00 -4.67
CA ALA A 87 -1.34 -5.30 -5.20
C ALA A 87 -1.16 -5.21 -6.72
N ASN A 88 -0.01 -5.67 -7.22
CA ASN A 88 0.34 -5.56 -8.64
C ASN A 88 -0.71 -6.26 -9.52
N PRO A 89 -1.39 -5.56 -10.45
CA PRO A 89 -2.38 -6.15 -11.36
C PRO A 89 -1.85 -7.25 -12.28
N ARG A 90 -0.54 -7.28 -12.56
CA ARG A 90 0.13 -8.22 -13.48
C ARG A 90 0.51 -9.54 -12.82
N ARG A 91 0.74 -9.50 -11.49
CA ARG A 91 1.17 -10.66 -10.71
C ARG A 91 0.84 -10.41 -9.25
N CYS A 92 -0.09 -11.18 -8.70
CA CYS A 92 -0.51 -11.02 -7.32
C CYS A 92 0.68 -11.19 -6.37
N PRO A 93 1.04 -10.19 -5.56
CA PRO A 93 2.05 -10.37 -4.54
C PRO A 93 1.49 -11.19 -3.38
N GLU A 94 2.38 -11.85 -2.64
CA GLU A 94 2.04 -12.36 -1.32
C GLU A 94 1.62 -11.19 -0.41
N MET A 95 0.54 -11.39 0.35
CA MET A 95 0.06 -10.42 1.34
C MET A 95 -0.03 -11.11 2.70
N LYS A 96 0.74 -10.61 3.67
CA LYS A 96 0.69 -11.05 5.06
C LYS A 96 -0.20 -10.11 5.86
N ALA A 97 -1.03 -10.67 6.72
CA ALA A 97 -1.86 -9.95 7.66
C ALA A 97 -1.30 -10.07 9.07
N TYR A 98 -1.41 -8.99 9.85
CA TYR A 98 -0.99 -8.94 11.24
C TYR A 98 -2.14 -8.46 12.13
N VAL A 99 -2.31 -9.10 13.28
CA VAL A 99 -3.29 -8.74 14.32
C VAL A 99 -2.66 -9.06 15.67
N ASP A 100 -2.56 -8.07 16.57
CA ASP A 100 -2.05 -8.25 17.93
C ASP A 100 -0.68 -8.94 18.00
N GLY A 101 0.17 -8.65 17.01
CA GLY A 101 1.53 -9.19 16.88
C GLY A 101 1.62 -10.56 16.20
N GLU A 102 0.49 -11.23 15.99
CA GLU A 102 0.41 -12.48 15.24
C GLU A 102 0.39 -12.22 13.74
N THR A 103 0.97 -13.13 12.94
CA THR A 103 0.94 -13.05 11.48
C THR A 103 0.21 -14.24 10.86
N ARG A 104 -0.39 -14.01 9.70
CA ARG A 104 -0.88 -15.07 8.83
C ARG A 104 -0.75 -14.69 7.36
N LEU A 105 -0.65 -15.68 6.49
CA LEU A 105 -0.83 -15.49 5.06
C LEU A 105 -2.29 -15.11 4.79
N ALA A 106 -2.53 -13.98 4.13
CA ALA A 106 -3.87 -13.52 3.76
C ALA A 106 -4.18 -13.76 2.28
N VAL A 107 -3.20 -13.55 1.41
CA VAL A 107 -3.28 -13.85 -0.02
C VAL A 107 -1.97 -14.50 -0.45
N ALA A 108 -2.06 -15.68 -1.07
CA ALA A 108 -0.91 -16.35 -1.65
C ALA A 108 -0.39 -15.54 -2.85
N GLY A 109 0.93 -15.42 -2.95
CA GLY A 109 1.56 -14.78 -4.11
C GLY A 109 1.57 -15.69 -5.33
N GLU A 110 1.50 -15.09 -6.51
CA GLU A 110 1.73 -15.78 -7.77
C GLU A 110 3.24 -15.88 -8.07
N GLU A 111 3.64 -17.03 -8.60
CA GLU A 111 5.00 -17.26 -9.09
C GLU A 111 5.19 -16.70 -10.52
N GLY A 112 6.45 -16.52 -10.93
CA GLY A 112 6.78 -16.10 -12.30
C GLY A 112 6.94 -14.59 -12.49
N GLY A 113 7.02 -14.15 -13.74
CA GLY A 113 7.21 -12.74 -14.13
C GLY A 113 5.94 -11.90 -14.02
N ALA A 114 6.07 -10.58 -14.17
CA ALA A 114 4.94 -9.64 -14.21
C ALA A 114 4.88 -8.96 -15.60
N PRO A 115 4.49 -9.71 -16.66
CA PRO A 115 4.48 -9.19 -18.03
C PRO A 115 3.49 -8.01 -18.16
N PRO A 116 3.70 -7.11 -19.14
CA PRO A 116 2.76 -6.03 -19.42
C PRO A 116 1.32 -6.53 -19.64
N LEU A 117 0.35 -5.76 -19.18
CA LEU A 117 -1.05 -6.05 -19.43
C LEU A 117 -1.39 -5.68 -20.89
N PRO A 118 -1.96 -6.60 -21.69
CA PRO A 118 -2.37 -6.29 -23.05
C PRO A 118 -3.30 -5.07 -23.10
N GLY A 119 -3.00 -4.11 -23.97
CA GLY A 119 -3.83 -2.92 -24.18
C GLY A 119 -3.71 -1.84 -23.09
N LEU A 120 -2.84 -2.01 -22.07
CA LEU A 120 -2.55 -0.98 -21.09
C LEU A 120 -1.09 -0.52 -21.19
N PRO A 121 -0.81 0.79 -21.12
CA PRO A 121 0.55 1.28 -21.03
C PRO A 121 1.19 0.90 -19.69
N ASP A 122 2.51 0.73 -19.67
CA ASP A 122 3.27 0.50 -18.44
C ASP A 122 3.23 1.71 -17.50
N LEU A 123 3.31 2.91 -18.05
CA LEU A 123 3.17 4.18 -17.33
C LEU A 123 1.94 4.93 -17.88
N PRO A 124 0.73 4.69 -17.34
CA PRO A 124 -0.45 5.42 -17.77
C PRO A 124 -0.36 6.90 -17.38
N GLY A 125 -0.82 7.78 -18.27
CA GLY A 125 -1.01 9.19 -17.94
C GLY A 125 -2.05 9.36 -16.83
N VAL A 126 -1.97 10.46 -16.07
CA VAL A 126 -2.89 10.74 -14.95
C VAL A 126 -4.36 10.72 -15.40
N THR A 127 -4.66 11.34 -16.54
CA THR A 127 -6.01 11.43 -17.10
C THR A 127 -6.56 10.05 -17.46
N ASP A 128 -5.76 9.23 -18.16
CA ASP A 128 -6.15 7.89 -18.60
C ASP A 128 -6.34 6.95 -17.42
N ASN A 129 -5.44 7.00 -16.43
CA ASN A 129 -5.58 6.22 -15.21
C ASN A 129 -6.84 6.59 -14.44
N ALA A 130 -7.16 7.89 -14.33
CA ALA A 130 -8.38 8.34 -13.67
C ALA A 130 -9.65 7.91 -14.44
N ALA A 131 -9.62 7.91 -15.77
CA ALA A 131 -10.71 7.42 -16.60
C ALA A 131 -10.92 5.91 -16.41
N LEU A 132 -9.84 5.13 -16.40
CA LEU A 132 -9.87 3.69 -16.17
C LEU A 132 -10.44 3.35 -14.79
N ILE A 133 -9.99 4.03 -13.73
CA ILE A 133 -10.52 3.84 -12.37
C ILE A 133 -12.03 4.13 -12.34
N ARG A 134 -12.50 5.18 -13.00
CA ARG A 134 -13.94 5.48 -13.07
C ARG A 134 -14.72 4.41 -13.83
N ALA A 135 -14.22 3.93 -14.96
CA ALA A 135 -14.83 2.83 -15.72
C ALA A 135 -14.91 1.55 -14.87
N MET A 136 -13.86 1.22 -14.12
CA MET A 136 -13.86 0.08 -13.19
C MET A 136 -14.91 0.23 -12.09
N LEU A 137 -15.04 1.42 -11.50
CA LEU A 137 -16.04 1.70 -10.48
C LEU A 137 -17.48 1.73 -11.03
N ALA A 138 -17.66 2.06 -12.31
CA ALA A 138 -18.95 2.02 -13.01
C ALA A 138 -19.33 0.60 -13.48
N GLY A 139 -18.39 -0.34 -13.51
CA GLY A 139 -18.59 -1.71 -14.01
C GLY A 139 -18.32 -1.87 -15.51
N ASP A 140 -17.89 -0.81 -16.20
CA ASP A 140 -17.56 -0.82 -17.63
C ASP A 140 -16.22 -1.51 -17.93
N ALA A 141 -15.38 -1.69 -16.91
CA ALA A 141 -14.11 -2.40 -16.98
C ALA A 141 -13.93 -3.31 -15.75
N PRO A 142 -13.27 -4.47 -15.88
CA PRO A 142 -13.01 -5.33 -14.74
C PRO A 142 -11.97 -4.72 -13.80
N ILE A 143 -12.20 -4.83 -12.49
CA ILE A 143 -11.17 -4.55 -11.48
C ILE A 143 -10.18 -5.74 -11.48
N PRO A 144 -8.86 -5.50 -11.53
CA PRO A 144 -7.86 -6.57 -11.47
C PRO A 144 -8.03 -7.48 -10.26
N ALA A 145 -7.96 -8.79 -10.48
CA ALA A 145 -8.13 -9.78 -9.42
C ALA A 145 -7.21 -9.57 -8.20
N PRO A 146 -5.91 -9.19 -8.35
CA PRO A 146 -5.04 -8.89 -7.21
C PRO A 146 -5.56 -7.74 -6.34
N ILE A 147 -6.14 -6.70 -6.94
CA ILE A 147 -6.71 -5.55 -6.22
C ILE A 147 -7.96 -6.00 -5.46
N THR A 148 -8.84 -6.78 -6.09
CA THR A 148 -10.03 -7.34 -5.44
C THR A 148 -9.66 -8.22 -4.24
N ALA A 149 -8.65 -9.09 -4.39
CA ALA A 149 -8.13 -9.93 -3.31
C ALA A 149 -7.58 -9.10 -2.15
N GLN A 150 -6.82 -8.04 -2.45
CA GLN A 150 -6.31 -7.11 -1.45
C GLN A 150 -7.45 -6.44 -0.67
N VAL A 151 -8.47 -5.92 -1.36
CA VAL A 151 -9.63 -5.28 -0.71
C VAL A 151 -10.39 -6.26 0.17
N ALA A 152 -10.60 -7.50 -0.28
CA ALA A 152 -11.25 -8.54 0.51
C ALA A 152 -10.47 -8.86 1.79
N ALA A 153 -9.15 -9.02 1.68
CA ALA A 153 -8.28 -9.28 2.83
C ALA A 153 -8.24 -8.10 3.81
N LEU A 154 -8.23 -6.85 3.32
CA LEU A 154 -8.29 -5.65 4.15
C LEU A 154 -9.62 -5.52 4.89
N ARG A 155 -10.74 -5.85 4.23
CA ARG A 155 -12.06 -5.88 4.90
C ARG A 155 -12.08 -6.90 6.02
N ALA A 156 -11.57 -8.11 5.77
CA ALA A 156 -11.47 -9.15 6.80
C ALA A 156 -10.61 -8.73 8.01
N LEU A 157 -9.61 -7.86 7.81
CA LEU A 157 -8.79 -7.31 8.89
C LEU A 157 -9.45 -6.16 9.65
N ALA A 158 -10.41 -5.46 9.04
CA ALA A 158 -11.09 -4.33 9.64
C ALA A 158 -12.23 -4.73 10.59
N HIS A 159 -12.65 -6.00 10.58
CA HIS A 159 -13.63 -6.59 11.49
C HIS A 159 -12.95 -7.11 12.75
#